data_AF-A0A942TJR0-F1
#
_entry.id   AF-A0A942TJR0-F1
#
_cell.length_a   1.000
_cell.length_b   1.000
_cell.length_c   1.000
_cell.angle_alpha   90.00
_cell.angle_beta   90.00
_cell.angle_gamma   90.00
#
_symmetry.space_group_name_H-M   'P 1'
#
loop_
_entity.id
_entity.type
_entity.pdbx_description
1 polymer ?
#
loop_
_entity_poly.entity_id
_entity_poly.type
_entity_poly.pdbx_seq_one_letter_code
_entity_poly.pdbx_strand_id
1 'polypeptide(L)'
;MIRNERGQSLVEFALVIPLFLLLLVGIIDFGRLLYSYTQLQLVTQETVRIGSLGGTDAEMVQYARQHAQLGNASQLSVSISPAESARKPGQYMTTTLSYPFDPILPLIDSIIPGSFMVKTSSTIRVE
;
A
#
# COMPACT_ATOMS: atom_id res chain seq x y z
N MET A 1 -44.43 -36.00 -15.45
CA MET A 1 -43.52 -35.09 -14.72
C MET A 1 -42.76 -34.27 -15.75
N ILE A 2 -43.10 -32.99 -15.93
CA ILE A 2 -42.31 -32.09 -16.78
C ILE A 2 -41.08 -31.71 -15.95
N ARG A 3 -39.93 -32.34 -16.24
CA ARG A 3 -38.65 -31.94 -15.65
C ARG A 3 -38.32 -30.55 -16.18
N ASN A 4 -38.39 -29.57 -15.29
CA ASN A 4 -38.21 -28.17 -15.62
C ASN A 4 -36.70 -27.83 -15.63
N GLU A 5 -35.96 -28.40 -16.59
CA GLU A 5 -34.49 -28.36 -16.63
C GLU A 5 -33.94 -26.93 -16.81
N ARG A 6 -34.77 -26.00 -17.32
CA ARG A 6 -34.45 -24.57 -17.44
C ARG A 6 -34.23 -23.88 -16.08
N GLY A 7 -34.90 -24.34 -15.02
CA GLY A 7 -34.71 -23.79 -13.68
C GLY A 7 -33.44 -24.30 -13.00
N GLN A 8 -33.01 -25.51 -13.33
CA GLN A 8 -31.84 -26.15 -12.73
C GLN A 8 -30.54 -25.44 -13.12
N SER A 9 -30.35 -25.13 -14.40
CA SER A 9 -29.15 -24.42 -14.87
C SER A 9 -29.02 -23.01 -14.27
N LEU A 10 -30.13 -22.33 -14.01
CA LEU A 10 -30.13 -21.02 -13.34
C LEU A 10 -29.64 -21.14 -11.88
N VAL A 11 -30.07 -22.19 -11.18
CA VAL A 11 -29.65 -22.47 -9.79
C VAL A 11 -28.18 -22.86 -9.74
N GLU A 12 -27.71 -23.70 -10.66
CA GLU A 12 -26.29 -24.08 -10.75
C GLU A 12 -25.40 -22.85 -10.99
N PHE A 13 -25.81 -21.95 -11.88
CA PHE A 13 -25.09 -20.69 -12.13
C PHE A 13 -25.10 -19.76 -10.90
N ALA A 14 -26.24 -19.65 -10.21
CA ALA A 14 -26.38 -18.82 -9.01
C ALA A 14 -25.46 -19.28 -7.86
N LEU A 15 -25.07 -20.55 -7.80
CA LEU A 15 -24.12 -21.07 -6.81
C LEU A 15 -22.66 -20.82 -7.17
N VAL A 16 -22.32 -20.76 -8.47
CA VAL A 16 -20.94 -20.55 -8.94
C VAL A 16 -20.55 -19.08 -8.97
N ILE A 17 -21.48 -18.18 -9.34
CA ILE A 17 -21.20 -16.73 -9.42
C ILE A 17 -20.58 -16.17 -8.13
N PRO A 18 -21.11 -16.43 -6.91
CA PRO A 18 -20.56 -15.84 -5.70
C PRO A 18 -19.09 -16.22 -5.48
N LEU A 19 -18.73 -17.49 -5.73
CA LEU A 19 -17.35 -17.96 -5.63
C LEU A 19 -16.45 -17.30 -6.67
N PHE A 20 -16.95 -17.18 -7.91
CA PHE A 20 -16.22 -16.50 -8.98
C PHE A 20 -15.99 -15.01 -8.68
N LEU A 21 -16.99 -14.32 -8.15
CA LEU A 21 -16.87 -12.91 -7.74
C LEU A 21 -15.89 -12.74 -6.59
N LEU A 22 -15.90 -13.63 -5.59
CA LEU A 22 -14.91 -13.61 -4.50
C LEU A 22 -13.48 -13.76 -5.03
N LEU A 23 -13.28 -14.68 -5.98
CA LEU A 23 -11.98 -14.87 -6.63
C LEU A 23 -11.55 -13.60 -7.40
N LEU A 24 -12.46 -12.97 -8.15
CA LEU A 24 -12.16 -11.73 -8.87
C LEU A 24 -11.79 -10.57 -7.91
N VAL A 25 -12.56 -10.37 -6.83
CA VAL A 25 -12.27 -9.35 -5.82
C VAL A 25 -10.92 -9.61 -5.17
N GLY A 26 -10.60 -10.87 -4.87
CA GLY A 26 -9.29 -11.25 -4.33
C GLY A 26 -8.13 -10.91 -5.28
N ILE A 27 -8.28 -11.15 -6.58
CA ILE A 27 -7.29 -10.76 -7.59
C ILE A 27 -7.13 -9.23 -7.64
N ILE A 28 -8.23 -8.49 -7.60
CA ILE A 28 -8.21 -7.02 -7.62
C ILE A 28 -7.49 -6.48 -6.38
N ASP A 29 -7.78 -6.99 -5.19
CA ASP A 29 -7.12 -6.57 -3.96
C ASP A 29 -5.63 -6.88 -3.96
N PHE A 30 -5.24 -8.06 -4.46
CA PHE A 30 -3.83 -8.40 -4.61
C PHE A 30 -3.11 -7.43 -5.56
N GLY A 31 -3.75 -7.07 -6.68
CA GLY A 31 -3.24 -6.06 -7.60
C GLY A 31 -3.09 -4.69 -6.96
N ARG A 32 -4.09 -4.24 -6.19
CA ARG A 32 -4.04 -2.96 -5.44
C ARG A 32 -2.94 -2.97 -4.39
N LEU A 33 -2.72 -4.08 -3.71
CA LEU A 33 -1.66 -4.25 -2.73
C LEU A 33 -0.27 -4.12 -3.37
N LEU A 34 -0.03 -4.86 -4.46
CA LEU A 34 1.24 -4.79 -5.19
C LEU A 34 1.50 -3.40 -5.76
N TYR A 35 0.47 -2.75 -6.30
CA TYR A 35 0.55 -1.37 -6.76
C TYR A 35 0.97 -0.44 -5.61
N SER A 36 0.29 -0.54 -4.47
CA SER A 36 0.56 0.31 -3.31
C SER A 36 1.99 0.14 -2.79
N TYR A 37 2.46 -1.12 -2.69
CA TYR A 37 3.84 -1.43 -2.30
C TYR A 37 4.87 -0.84 -3.27
N THR A 38 4.66 -1.05 -4.58
CA THR A 38 5.60 -0.57 -5.60
C THR A 38 5.66 0.96 -5.63
N GLN A 39 4.51 1.65 -5.55
CA GLN A 39 4.47 3.11 -5.50
C GLN A 39 5.16 3.65 -4.24
N LEU A 40 4.86 3.08 -3.07
CA LEU A 40 5.53 3.46 -1.82
C LEU A 40 7.03 3.27 -1.91
N GLN A 41 7.50 2.16 -2.49
CA GLN A 41 8.92 1.87 -2.65
C GLN A 41 9.61 2.94 -3.49
N LEU A 42 9.03 3.30 -4.64
CA LEU A 42 9.57 4.34 -5.53
C LEU A 42 9.63 5.70 -4.81
N VAL A 43 8.54 6.08 -4.15
CA VAL A 43 8.46 7.37 -3.43
C VAL A 43 9.43 7.40 -2.26
N THR A 44 9.63 6.29 -1.55
CA THR A 44 10.60 6.22 -0.44
C THR A 44 12.02 6.42 -0.92
N GLN A 45 12.39 5.83 -2.06
CA GLN A 45 13.71 5.99 -2.66
C GLN A 45 13.99 7.44 -3.08
N GLU A 46 13.02 8.09 -3.70
CA GLU A 46 13.20 9.50 -4.11
C GLU A 46 13.14 10.45 -2.92
N THR A 47 12.30 10.15 -1.91
CA THR A 47 12.23 10.93 -0.66
C THR A 47 13.57 10.91 0.08
N VAL A 48 14.18 9.74 0.27
CA VAL A 48 15.47 9.66 0.97
C VAL A 48 16.59 10.33 0.17
N ARG A 49 16.50 10.33 -1.16
CA ARG A 49 17.44 11.04 -2.05
C ARG A 49 17.34 12.56 -1.90
N ILE A 50 16.13 13.10 -1.77
CA ILE A 50 15.94 14.54 -1.51
C ILE A 50 16.65 14.92 -0.21
N GLY A 51 16.47 14.14 0.86
CA GLY A 51 17.15 14.40 2.12
C GLY A 51 18.67 14.20 2.06
N SER A 52 19.18 13.28 1.25
CA SER A 52 20.64 13.09 1.10
C SER A 52 21.31 14.27 0.39
N LEU A 53 20.57 15.02 -0.42
CA LEU A 53 21.02 16.23 -1.11
C LEU A 53 20.82 17.52 -0.29
N GLY A 54 20.49 17.39 1.00
CA GLY A 54 20.30 18.51 1.92
C GLY A 54 18.87 19.03 2.03
N GLY A 55 17.88 18.31 1.48
CA GLY A 55 16.47 18.65 1.68
C GLY A 55 16.02 18.50 3.13
N THR A 56 15.08 19.36 3.55
CA THR A 56 14.52 19.38 4.91
C THR A 56 13.53 18.24 5.15
N ASP A 57 13.21 17.97 6.42
CA ASP A 57 12.17 16.99 6.77
C ASP A 57 10.80 17.40 6.25
N ALA A 58 10.51 18.71 6.23
CA ALA A 58 9.27 19.24 5.68
C ALA A 58 9.16 18.96 4.16
N GLU A 59 10.23 19.18 3.40
CA GLU A 59 10.28 18.91 1.97
C GLU A 59 10.13 17.42 1.66
N MET A 60 10.83 16.56 2.41
CA MET A 60 10.70 15.11 2.28
C MET A 60 9.27 14.62 2.57
N VAL A 61 8.68 15.09 3.67
CA VAL A 61 7.29 14.74 4.03
C VAL A 61 6.30 15.24 2.98
N GLN A 62 6.48 16.46 2.49
CA GLN A 62 5.63 17.02 1.44
C GLN A 62 5.75 16.23 0.14
N TYR A 63 6.98 15.92 -0.29
CA TYR A 63 7.24 15.11 -1.48
C TYR A 63 6.56 13.74 -1.36
N ALA A 64 6.75 13.05 -0.24
CA ALA A 64 6.16 11.74 -0.01
C ALA A 64 4.63 11.77 -0.06
N ARG A 65 3.99 12.75 0.57
CA ARG A 65 2.53 12.91 0.56
C ARG A 65 1.97 13.26 -0.82
N GLN A 66 2.69 14.06 -1.60
CA GLN A 66 2.26 14.47 -2.94
C GLN A 66 2.40 13.34 -3.97
N HIS A 67 3.44 12.50 -3.85
CA HIS A 67 3.79 11.52 -4.87
C HIS A 67 3.35 10.08 -4.56
N ALA A 68 2.97 9.74 -3.32
CA ALA A 68 2.47 8.40 -2.99
C ALA A 68 1.20 8.02 -3.77
N GLN A 69 0.27 8.97 -3.97
CA GLN A 69 -0.96 8.78 -4.77
C GLN A 69 -1.80 7.53 -4.39
N LEU A 70 -1.81 7.13 -3.11
CA LEU A 70 -2.50 5.93 -2.61
C LEU A 70 -3.94 6.17 -2.15
N GLY A 71 -4.48 7.37 -2.40
CA GLY A 71 -5.77 7.83 -1.86
C GLY A 71 -5.57 8.98 -0.87
N ASN A 72 -5.92 8.76 0.40
CA ASN A 72 -5.85 9.82 1.41
C ASN A 72 -4.41 9.99 1.93
N ALA A 73 -3.72 11.01 1.41
CA ALA A 73 -2.35 11.34 1.80
C ALA A 73 -2.18 11.60 3.31
N SER A 74 -3.24 11.89 4.07
CA SER A 74 -3.19 12.10 5.52
C SER A 74 -2.89 10.81 6.30
N GLN A 75 -3.25 9.66 5.73
CA GLN A 75 -3.01 8.35 6.35
C GLN A 75 -1.56 7.85 6.16
N LEU A 76 -0.77 8.51 5.31
CA LEU A 76 0.65 8.22 5.13
C LEU A 76 1.44 8.67 6.36
N SER A 77 2.11 7.73 7.00
CA SER A 77 3.11 7.98 8.04
C SER A 77 4.50 8.02 7.42
N VAL A 78 5.24 9.09 7.72
CA VAL A 78 6.60 9.33 7.25
C VAL A 78 7.50 9.42 8.48
N SER A 79 8.50 8.55 8.56
CA SER A 79 9.50 8.54 9.62
C SER A 79 10.88 8.68 9.02
N ILE A 80 11.66 9.64 9.50
CA ILE A 80 13.00 9.93 8.99
C ILE A 80 13.98 9.84 10.15
N SER A 81 15.07 9.10 9.97
CA SER A 81 16.10 8.89 10.98
C SER A 81 17.49 8.96 10.33
N PRO A 82 18.46 9.70 10.88
CA PRO A 82 18.36 10.53 12.08
C PRO A 82 17.58 11.84 11.84
N ALA A 83 17.16 12.48 12.92
CA ALA A 83 16.50 13.79 12.89
C ALA A 83 17.37 14.84 12.17
N GLU A 84 16.73 15.80 11.51
CA GLU A 84 17.39 16.82 10.68
C GLU A 84 18.62 17.47 11.34
N SER A 85 18.48 17.91 12.60
CA SER A 85 19.56 18.57 13.36
C SER A 85 20.76 17.68 13.67
N ALA A 86 20.62 16.36 13.58
CA ALA A 86 21.66 15.39 13.88
C ALA A 86 22.39 14.89 12.62
N ARG A 87 21.95 15.28 11.41
CA ARG A 87 22.53 14.84 10.15
C ARG A 87 23.89 15.49 9.94
N LYS A 88 24.87 14.67 9.55
CA LYS A 88 26.20 15.11 9.15
C LYS A 88 26.55 14.52 7.79
N PRO A 89 27.25 15.27 6.92
CA PRO A 89 27.80 14.72 5.69
C PRO A 89 28.57 13.44 5.97
N GLY A 90 28.31 12.41 5.17
CA GLY A 90 28.93 11.08 5.32
C GLY A 90 28.19 10.10 6.24
N GLN A 91 27.14 10.51 6.96
CA GLN A 91 26.30 9.59 7.73
C GLN A 91 25.17 9.00 6.88
N TYR A 92 24.65 7.84 7.29
CA TYR A 92 23.47 7.23 6.66
C TYR A 92 22.18 7.80 7.24
N MET A 93 21.21 8.04 6.37
CA MET A 93 19.84 8.41 6.71
C MET A 93 18.87 7.38 6.13
N THR A 94 17.88 7.00 6.93
CA THR A 94 16.80 6.08 6.59
C THR A 94 15.48 6.82 6.60
N THR A 95 14.72 6.72 5.50
CA THR A 95 13.33 7.14 5.42
C THR A 95 12.45 5.90 5.41
N THR A 96 11.39 5.90 6.22
CA THR A 96 10.39 4.84 6.30
C THR A 96 9.02 5.42 6.02
N LEU A 97 8.33 4.88 5.01
CA LEU A 97 6.96 5.22 4.68
C LEU A 97 6.03 4.06 5.07
N SER A 98 4.90 4.41 5.69
CA SER A 98 3.88 3.43 6.07
C SER A 98 2.48 3.94 5.74
N TYR A 99 1.69 3.10 5.09
CA TYR A 99 0.33 3.42 4.67
C TYR A 99 -0.64 2.29 5.03
N PRO A 100 -1.83 2.57 5.59
CA PRO A 100 -2.84 1.55 5.82
C PRO A 100 -3.46 1.12 4.49
N PHE A 101 -3.63 -0.18 4.30
CA PHE A 101 -4.29 -0.76 3.15
C PHE A 101 -5.56 -1.46 3.59
N ASP A 102 -6.68 -0.98 3.05
CA ASP A 102 -8.02 -1.49 3.31
C ASP A 102 -8.45 -2.39 2.13
N PRO A 103 -8.51 -3.72 2.33
CA PRO A 103 -8.99 -4.65 1.32
C PRO A 103 -10.47 -4.45 1.03
N ILE A 104 -10.90 -4.74 -0.20
CA ILE A 104 -12.32 -4.79 -0.56
C ILE A 104 -12.93 -6.13 -0.10
N LEU A 105 -12.12 -7.20 -0.03
CA LEU A 105 -12.57 -8.53 0.35
C LEU A 105 -12.95 -8.58 1.84
N PRO A 106 -14.24 -8.77 2.18
CA PRO A 106 -14.73 -8.63 3.56
C PRO A 106 -14.24 -9.74 4.51
N LEU A 107 -13.73 -10.86 3.99
CA LEU A 107 -13.22 -11.97 4.80
C LEU A 107 -11.82 -11.69 5.38
N ILE A 108 -11.03 -10.78 4.81
CA ILE A 108 -9.64 -10.59 5.23
C ILE A 108 -9.54 -10.11 6.68
N ASP A 109 -10.40 -9.19 7.10
CA ASP A 109 -10.40 -8.64 8.47
C ASP A 109 -10.67 -9.71 9.54
N SER A 110 -11.39 -10.78 9.16
CA SER A 110 -11.67 -11.90 10.06
C SER A 110 -10.50 -12.88 10.18
N ILE A 111 -9.61 -12.93 9.18
CA ILE A 111 -8.46 -13.84 9.12
C ILE A 111 -7.20 -13.16 9.66
N ILE A 112 -7.04 -11.86 9.39
CA ILE A 112 -5.91 -11.05 9.84
C ILE A 112 -6.45 -9.93 10.72
N PRO A 113 -6.48 -10.12 12.05
CA PRO A 113 -6.94 -9.09 12.96
C PRO A 113 -5.95 -7.92 13.01
N GLY A 114 -6.40 -6.74 12.57
CA GLY A 114 -5.65 -5.48 12.60
C GLY A 114 -5.53 -4.81 11.23
N SER A 115 -5.33 -3.49 11.21
CA SER A 115 -5.13 -2.74 9.96
C SER A 115 -3.86 -3.21 9.24
N PHE A 116 -3.99 -3.71 8.02
CA PHE A 116 -2.86 -4.15 7.22
C PHE A 116 -2.05 -2.93 6.76
N MET A 117 -0.82 -2.77 7.26
CA MET A 117 0.04 -1.64 6.90
C MET A 117 1.08 -2.05 5.86
N VAL A 118 1.10 -1.34 4.73
CA VAL A 118 2.20 -1.44 3.76
C VAL A 118 3.34 -0.57 4.25
N LYS A 119 4.52 -1.15 4.43
CA LYS A 119 5.73 -0.49 4.95
C LYS A 119 6.89 -0.67 3.99
N THR A 120 7.65 0.39 3.81
CA THR A 120 8.90 0.40 3.04
C THR A 120 9.90 1.33 3.70
N SER A 121 11.18 1.01 3.54
CA SER A 121 12.28 1.82 4.04
C SER A 121 13.40 1.87 3.02
N SER A 122 14.04 3.04 2.89
CA SER A 122 15.24 3.21 2.08
C SER A 122 16.30 3.98 2.86
N THR A 123 17.55 3.57 2.70
CA THR A 123 18.70 4.14 3.41
C THR A 123 19.73 4.65 2.39
N ILE A 124 20.12 5.93 2.51
CA ILE A 124 21.12 6.56 1.64
C ILE A 124 22.13 7.32 2.51
N ARG A 125 23.36 7.45 2.02
CA ARG A 125 24.42 8.27 2.64
C ARG A 125 24.17 9.75 2.32
N VAL A 126 24.17 10.59 3.34
CA VAL A 126 24.07 12.06 3.21
C VAL A 126 25.36 12.59 2.59
N GLU A 127 25.23 13.41 1.54
CA GLU A 127 26.35 14.04 0.84
C GLU A 127 26.84 15.31 1.53
#